data_AF-A0A150G4Y4-F1
#
_entry.id   AF-A0A150G4Y4-F1
#
_cell.length_a   1.000
_cell.length_b   1.000
_cell.length_c   1.000
_cell.angle_alpha   90.00
_cell.angle_beta   90.00
_cell.angle_gamma   90.00
#
_symmetry.space_group_name_H-M   'P 1'
#
loop_
_entity.id
_entity.type
_entity.pdbx_description
1 polymer ?
#
loop_
_entity_poly.entity_id
_entity_poly.type
_entity_poly.pdbx_seq_one_letter_code
_entity_poly.pdbx_strand_id
1 'polypeptide(L)'
;MASEEFAETMRARGARRRLEGLGPWEALRMRTVLVDPPRAGLDEFTVQLLKVEFDRIVYISCNPETLHANLRALAATHRIARFAAFDQFPYTHHLEAGVYLVRRT
;
A
#
# COMPACT_ATOMS: atom_id res chain seq x y z
N MET A 1 -2.16 -0.34 -10.41
CA MET A 1 -2.79 -1.65 -10.11
C MET A 1 -4.05 -1.36 -9.33
N ALA A 2 -5.19 -1.97 -9.67
CA ALA A 2 -6.33 -1.93 -8.76
C ALA A 2 -5.98 -2.76 -7.51
N SER A 3 -6.26 -2.24 -6.31
CA SER A 3 -5.99 -2.92 -5.04
C SER A 3 -6.63 -4.32 -4.98
N GLU A 4 -7.80 -4.48 -5.59
CA GLU A 4 -8.56 -5.72 -5.66
C GLU A 4 -7.85 -6.82 -6.47
N GLU A 5 -7.26 -6.49 -7.63
CA GLU A 5 -6.54 -7.46 -8.47
C GLU A 5 -5.25 -7.94 -7.78
N PHE A 6 -4.59 -7.05 -7.03
CA PHE A 6 -3.42 -7.42 -6.22
C PHE A 6 -3.82 -8.29 -5.03
N ALA A 7 -4.88 -7.92 -4.32
CA ALA A 7 -5.46 -8.69 -3.23
C ALA A 7 -5.88 -10.11 -3.67
N GLU A 8 -6.50 -10.23 -4.84
CA GLU A 8 -6.89 -11.51 -5.43
C GLU A 8 -5.66 -12.33 -5.87
N THR A 9 -4.65 -11.68 -6.46
CA THR A 9 -3.35 -12.31 -6.76
C THR A 9 -2.69 -12.87 -5.50
N MET A 10 -2.80 -12.16 -4.37
CA MET A 10 -2.26 -12.56 -3.08
C MET A 10 -3.04 -13.72 -2.44
N ARG A 11 -4.37 -13.70 -2.52
CA ARG A 11 -5.23 -14.81 -2.06
C ARG A 11 -5.06 -16.08 -2.89
N ALA A 12 -4.89 -15.94 -4.20
CA ALA A 12 -4.82 -17.08 -5.12
C ALA A 12 -3.42 -17.74 -5.19
N ARG A 13 -2.39 -17.16 -4.55
CA ARG A 13 -0.97 -17.57 -4.68
C ARG A 13 -0.51 -17.84 -6.13
N GLY A 14 -1.22 -17.29 -7.13
CA GLY A 14 -1.23 -17.93 -8.45
C GLY A 14 -2.06 -17.27 -9.55
N ALA A 15 -2.34 -15.97 -9.50
CA ALA A 15 -2.87 -15.26 -10.68
C ALA A 15 -1.71 -14.94 -11.65
N ARG A 16 -1.33 -15.99 -12.39
CA ARG A 16 -0.03 -16.21 -13.04
C ARG A 16 0.37 -15.27 -14.18
N ARG A 17 -0.48 -14.38 -14.70
CA ARG A 17 -0.21 -13.74 -16.01
C ARG A 17 0.86 -12.63 -16.00
N ARG A 18 1.04 -11.92 -14.89
CA ARG A 18 1.99 -10.78 -14.79
C ARG A 18 3.33 -11.11 -14.12
N LEU A 19 3.42 -12.30 -13.52
CA LEU A 19 4.62 -12.80 -12.85
C LEU A 19 5.31 -13.93 -13.64
N GLU A 20 4.87 -14.18 -14.88
CA GLU A 20 5.50 -15.16 -15.76
C GLU A 20 7.00 -14.82 -15.92
N GLY A 21 7.86 -15.78 -15.59
CA GLY A 21 9.31 -15.63 -15.68
C GLY A 21 10.02 -15.13 -14.41
N LEU A 22 9.31 -14.69 -13.37
CA LEU A 22 9.93 -14.18 -12.13
C LEU A 22 10.19 -15.24 -11.05
N GLY A 23 9.87 -16.51 -11.30
CA GLY A 23 9.99 -17.59 -10.33
C GLY A 23 8.85 -17.58 -9.29
N PRO A 24 8.85 -18.53 -8.34
CA PRO A 24 7.80 -18.62 -7.32
C PRO A 24 7.83 -17.40 -6.38
N TRP A 25 6.66 -16.94 -5.96
CA TRP A 25 6.48 -15.76 -5.10
C TRP A 25 7.34 -15.82 -3.83
N GLU A 26 7.40 -16.99 -3.20
CA GLU A 26 8.17 -17.22 -1.98
C GLU A 26 9.68 -17.00 -2.18
N ALA A 27 10.19 -17.21 -3.40
CA ALA A 27 11.59 -16.98 -3.73
C ALA A 27 11.93 -15.49 -3.95
N LEU A 28 10.95 -14.66 -4.29
CA LEU A 28 11.16 -13.23 -4.58
C LEU A 28 11.43 -12.39 -3.32
N ARG A 29 11.10 -12.90 -2.12
CA ARG A 29 11.29 -12.23 -0.82
C ARG A 29 10.89 -10.75 -0.86
N MET A 30 9.72 -10.45 -1.43
CA MET A 30 9.22 -9.08 -1.58
C MET A 30 8.84 -8.51 -0.22
N ARG A 31 9.75 -7.71 0.38
CA ARG A 31 9.54 -7.08 1.69
C ARG A 31 8.95 -5.68 1.64
N THR A 32 8.89 -5.10 0.44
CA THR A 32 8.42 -3.73 0.22
C THR A 32 7.30 -3.73 -0.80
N VAL A 33 6.24 -2.98 -0.52
CA VAL A 33 5.13 -2.75 -1.43
C VAL A 33 4.88 -1.27 -1.60
N LEU A 34 4.48 -0.88 -2.82
CA LEU A 34 3.97 0.44 -3.12
C LEU A 34 2.47 0.32 -3.35
N VAL A 35 1.69 1.16 -2.67
CA VAL A 35 0.24 1.26 -2.84
C VAL A 35 -0.14 2.68 -3.17
N ASP A 36 -0.98 2.82 -4.19
CA ASP A 36 -1.55 4.08 -4.69
C ASP A 36 -3.04 3.82 -4.98
N PRO A 37 -3.90 3.81 -3.94
CA PRO A 37 -5.30 3.47 -4.07
C PRO A 37 -6.13 4.63 -4.64
N PRO A 38 -7.36 4.36 -5.13
CA PRO A 38 -8.32 5.42 -5.45
C PRO A 38 -8.65 6.26 -4.22
N ARG A 39 -9.38 7.38 -4.41
CA ARG A 39 -9.77 8.30 -3.31
C ARG A 39 -10.48 7.63 -2.13
N ALA A 40 -11.11 6.47 -2.33
CA ALA A 40 -11.73 5.66 -1.29
C ALA A 40 -10.72 5.06 -0.28
N GLY A 41 -9.43 5.04 -0.61
CA GLY A 41 -8.38 4.40 0.19
C GLY A 41 -8.33 2.90 -0.05
N LEU A 42 -7.67 2.19 0.87
CA LEU A 42 -7.57 0.73 0.87
C LEU A 42 -8.77 0.11 1.59
N ASP A 43 -9.26 -1.00 1.03
CA ASP A 43 -10.22 -1.87 1.70
C ASP A 43 -9.58 -2.63 2.88
N GLU A 44 -10.41 -3.14 3.78
CA GLU A 44 -9.97 -3.83 4.99
C GLU A 44 -9.10 -5.05 4.68
N PHE A 45 -9.41 -5.82 3.62
CA PHE A 45 -8.60 -6.98 3.29
C PHE A 45 -7.19 -6.59 2.85
N THR A 46 -7.08 -5.58 1.98
CA THR A 46 -5.78 -5.06 1.56
C THR A 46 -4.99 -4.52 2.75
N VAL A 47 -5.63 -3.79 3.67
CA VAL A 47 -4.97 -3.32 4.91
C VAL A 47 -4.44 -4.50 5.75
N GLN A 48 -5.21 -5.57 5.91
CA GLN A 48 -4.77 -6.76 6.66
C GLN A 48 -3.62 -7.48 5.97
N LEU A 49 -3.68 -7.63 4.65
CA LEU A 49 -2.58 -8.17 3.85
C LEU A 49 -1.30 -7.36 4.06
N LEU A 50 -1.38 -6.03 3.98
CA LEU A 50 -0.23 -5.14 4.18
C LEU A 50 0.40 -5.29 5.56
N LYS A 51 -0.41 -5.49 6.60
CA LYS A 51 0.08 -5.71 7.98
C LYS A 51 0.86 -7.00 8.13
N VAL A 52 0.44 -8.06 7.42
CA VAL A 52 1.00 -9.41 7.56
C VAL A 52 2.23 -9.59 6.66
N GLU A 53 2.11 -9.30 5.37
CA GLU A 53 3.09 -9.74 4.37
C GLU A 53 4.30 -8.81 4.20
N PHE A 54 4.15 -7.51 4.46
CA PHE A 54 5.17 -6.52 4.07
C PHE A 54 5.86 -5.87 5.27
N ASP A 55 7.17 -5.67 5.19
CA ASP A 55 7.95 -4.96 6.22
C ASP A 55 7.98 -3.46 5.98
N ARG A 56 7.78 -3.05 4.72
CA ARG A 56 7.90 -1.68 4.25
C ARG A 56 6.75 -1.38 3.30
N ILE A 57 6.09 -0.25 3.50
CA ILE A 57 4.99 0.19 2.66
C ILE A 57 5.26 1.62 2.23
N VAL A 58 5.25 1.86 0.93
CA VAL A 58 5.18 3.20 0.34
C VAL A 58 3.72 3.43 -0.01
N TYR A 59 3.05 4.31 0.73
CA TYR A 59 1.64 4.64 0.54
C TYR A 59 1.55 6.02 -0.10
N ILE A 60 0.98 6.10 -1.30
CA ILE A 60 0.62 7.36 -1.98
C ILE A 60 -0.88 7.59 -1.82
N SER A 61 -1.31 8.82 -1.59
CA SER A 61 -2.73 9.14 -1.43
C SER A 61 -3.07 10.56 -1.85
N CYS A 62 -4.16 10.69 -2.58
CA CYS A 62 -4.80 11.95 -2.94
C CYS A 62 -5.96 12.36 -2.02
N ASN A 63 -6.24 11.58 -0.95
CA ASN A 63 -7.32 11.84 0.00
C ASN A 63 -6.83 11.73 1.46
N PRO A 64 -6.69 12.85 2.19
CA PRO A 64 -6.14 12.86 3.55
C PRO A 64 -7.03 12.13 4.57
N GLU A 65 -8.35 12.07 4.37
CA GLU A 65 -9.27 11.42 5.31
C GLU A 65 -9.13 9.90 5.30
N THR A 66 -9.16 9.30 4.10
CA THR A 66 -9.01 7.85 3.95
C THR A 66 -7.58 7.41 4.21
N LEU A 67 -6.59 8.25 3.88
CA LEU A 67 -5.20 8.07 4.32
C LEU A 67 -5.13 7.99 5.85
N HIS A 68 -5.72 8.95 6.58
CA HIS A 68 -5.70 8.94 8.04
C HIS A 68 -6.30 7.65 8.61
N ALA A 69 -7.46 7.22 8.11
CA ALA A 69 -8.12 5.99 8.55
C ALA A 69 -7.23 4.75 8.31
N ASN A 70 -6.65 4.62 7.12
CA ASN A 70 -5.75 3.50 6.82
C ASN A 70 -4.45 3.55 7.64
N LEU A 71 -3.85 4.72 7.85
CA LEU A 71 -2.66 4.87 8.69
C LEU A 71 -2.94 4.48 10.13
N ARG A 72 -4.12 4.81 10.69
CA ARG A 72 -4.52 4.35 12.03
C ARG A 72 -4.60 2.84 12.10
N ALA A 73 -5.16 2.18 11.08
CA ALA A 73 -5.20 0.73 11.03
C ALA A 73 -3.78 0.13 10.92
N LEU A 74 -2.95 0.65 10.01
CA LEU A 74 -1.58 0.18 9.77
C LEU A 74 -0.64 0.45 10.96
N ALA A 75 -0.93 1.44 11.79
CA ALA A 75 -0.15 1.78 12.99
C ALA A 75 -0.05 0.64 14.01
N ALA A 76 -0.94 -0.36 13.92
CA ALA A 76 -0.90 -1.58 14.73
C ALA A 76 0.37 -2.42 14.52
N THR A 77 0.93 -2.43 13.30
CA THR A 77 2.12 -3.23 12.97
C THR A 77 3.27 -2.41 12.42
N HIS A 78 2.99 -1.21 11.90
CA HIS A 78 3.96 -0.32 11.29
C HIS A 78 4.07 1.01 12.03
N ARG A 79 5.15 1.73 11.78
CA ARG A 79 5.36 3.14 12.18
C ARG A 79 5.66 3.99 10.95
N ILE A 80 5.27 5.25 10.99
CA ILE A 80 5.63 6.23 9.96
C ILE A 80 7.13 6.55 10.10
N ALA A 81 7.91 6.24 9.08
CA ALA A 81 9.33 6.56 9.02
C ALA A 81 9.58 7.86 8.26
N ARG A 82 8.78 8.16 7.23
CA ARG A 82 8.80 9.44 6.48
C ARG A 82 7.40 9.82 6.03
N PHE A 83 7.18 11.12 5.88
CA PHE A 83 5.94 11.70 5.37
C PHE A 83 6.31 12.88 4.47
N ALA A 84 5.61 13.02 3.34
CA ALA A 84 5.73 14.14 2.44
C ALA A 84 4.35 14.52 1.93
N ALA A 85 4.14 15.82 1.73
CA ALA A 85 2.99 16.37 1.04
C ALA A 85 3.47 16.97 -0.29
N PHE A 86 2.67 16.81 -1.34
CA PHE A 86 2.98 17.28 -2.68
C PHE A 86 1.82 18.11 -3.21
N ASP A 87 2.12 19.33 -3.62
CA ASP A 87 1.18 20.20 -4.34
C ASP A 87 1.19 19.83 -5.83
N GLN A 88 0.64 18.65 -6.15
CA GLN A 88 0.56 18.15 -7.51
C GLN A 88 -0.47 18.92 -8.36
N PHE A 89 -1.47 19.52 -7.71
CA PHE A 89 -2.56 20.23 -8.35
C PHE A 89 -2.72 21.65 -7.76
N PRO A 90 -1.82 22.58 -8.09
CA PRO A 90 -1.84 23.93 -7.56
C PRO A 90 -3.19 24.63 -7.79
N TYR A 91 -3.58 25.48 -6.84
CA TYR A 91 -4.85 26.22 -6.86
C TYR A 91 -6.11 25.33 -6.80
N THR A 92 -5.98 24.09 -6.35
CA THR A 92 -7.11 23.20 -6.05
C THR A 92 -7.13 22.80 -4.58
N HIS A 93 -8.20 22.14 -4.14
CA HIS A 93 -8.25 21.54 -2.81
C HIS A 93 -7.56 20.16 -2.73
N HIS A 94 -7.04 19.65 -3.84
CA HIS A 94 -6.41 18.34 -3.87
C HIS A 94 -5.00 18.41 -3.28
N LEU A 95 -4.71 17.49 -2.37
CA LEU A 95 -3.39 17.33 -1.76
C LEU A 95 -2.95 15.88 -1.96
N GLU A 96 -1.80 15.70 -2.60
CA GLU A 96 -1.16 14.40 -2.68
C GLU A 96 -0.22 14.22 -1.49
N ALA A 97 -0.19 13.03 -0.90
CA ALA A 97 0.68 12.69 0.21
C ALA A 97 1.39 11.37 -0.04
N GLY A 98 2.66 11.30 0.38
CA GLY A 98 3.45 10.09 0.35
C GLY A 98 3.90 9.72 1.76
N VAL A 99 3.66 8.48 2.16
CA VAL A 99 3.98 7.97 3.49
C VAL A 99 4.84 6.73 3.35
N TYR A 100 6.00 6.74 3.99
CA TYR A 100 6.84 5.56 4.10
C TYR A 100 6.68 4.94 5.49
N LEU A 101 6.12 3.75 5.53
CA LEU A 101 5.87 2.96 6.73
C LEU A 101 6.89 1.84 6.84
N VAL A 102 7.36 1.58 8.06
CA VAL A 102 8.24 0.44 8.37
C VAL A 102 7.66 -0.36 9.53
N ARG A 103 7.78 -1.69 9.47
CA ARG A 103 7.33 -2.59 10.53
C ARG A 103 8.00 -2.22 11.87
N ARG A 104 7.21 -2.28 12.95
CA ARG A 104 7.72 -2.12 14.31
C ARG A 104 8.55 -3.35 14.68
N THR A 105 9.76 -3.11 15.17
CA THR A 105 10.65 -4.13 15.76
C THR A 105 10.29 -4.37 17.20
#